data_AF-A7SDQ5-F1
#
_entry.id   AF-A7SDQ5-F1
#
_cell.length_a   1.000
_cell.length_b   1.000
_cell.length_c   1.000
_cell.angle_alpha   90.00
_cell.angle_beta   90.00
_cell.angle_gamma   90.00
#
_symmetry.space_group_name_H-M   'P 1'
#
loop_
_entity.id
_entity.type
_entity.pdbx_description
1 polymer ?
#
loop_
_entity_poly.entity_id
_entity_poly.type
_entity_poly.pdbx_seq_one_letter_code
_entity_poly.pdbx_strand_id
1 'polypeptide(L)'
;MAQGSEEPPFLTVGTEVSAKYRGAFCEASIKTIKKLVKCKIQYKNNTTGTVNDDGVKGALKVGSVVEVKNSDGQLVDGVITKLTDASVYTVVFDDGDERTLRRTSLCLKGERHFNESETLDHLPLTDPENFGTPVVQ
;
A
#
# COMPACT_ATOMS: atom_id res chain seq x y z
N MET A 1 -24.86 16.11 -4.40
CA MET A 1 -23.85 15.90 -3.34
C MET A 1 -23.71 14.40 -3.16
N ALA A 2 -22.85 13.75 -3.94
CA ALA A 2 -22.70 12.30 -3.87
C ALA A 2 -21.57 12.00 -2.89
N GLN A 3 -21.99 11.40 -1.78
CA GLN A 3 -21.24 10.98 -0.62
C GLN A 3 -19.99 10.22 -1.07
N GLY A 4 -18.81 10.76 -0.76
CA GLY A 4 -17.58 10.00 -0.89
C GLY A 4 -17.74 8.75 -0.05
N SER A 5 -17.72 7.59 -0.70
CA SER A 5 -17.55 6.31 -0.03
C SER A 5 -16.17 6.37 0.62
N GLU A 6 -16.13 6.85 1.86
CA GLU A 6 -15.01 6.73 2.77
C GLU A 6 -14.85 5.23 3.05
N GLU A 7 -14.30 4.50 2.08
CA GLU A 7 -13.88 3.13 2.28
C GLU A 7 -13.01 3.12 3.54
N PRO A 8 -13.33 2.30 4.54
CA PRO A 8 -12.56 2.30 5.75
C PRO A 8 -11.11 1.92 5.39
N PRO A 9 -10.11 2.65 5.92
CA PRO A 9 -8.70 2.41 5.60
C PRO A 9 -8.25 0.97 5.91
N PHE A 10 -9.04 0.26 6.73
CA PHE A 10 -8.91 -1.14 7.02
C PHE A 10 -10.28 -1.79 7.08
N LEU A 11 -10.39 -2.99 6.52
CA LEU A 11 -11.56 -3.85 6.67
C LEU A 11 -11.49 -4.57 8.02
N THR A 12 -12.63 -4.93 8.59
CA THR A 12 -12.71 -5.61 9.89
C THR A 12 -12.85 -7.14 9.75
N VAL A 13 -12.43 -7.89 10.78
CA VAL A 13 -12.69 -9.34 10.82
C VAL A 13 -14.20 -9.57 10.84
N GLY A 14 -14.65 -10.56 10.07
CA GLY A 14 -16.07 -10.88 9.87
C GLY A 14 -16.72 -10.13 8.71
N THR A 15 -16.03 -9.17 8.07
CA THR A 15 -16.55 -8.50 6.87
C THR A 15 -16.53 -9.44 5.67
N GLU A 16 -17.66 -9.56 4.97
CA GLU A 16 -17.77 -10.28 3.71
C GLU A 16 -17.18 -9.44 2.56
N VAL A 17 -16.27 -10.04 1.80
CA VAL A 17 -15.52 -9.41 0.71
C VAL A 17 -15.47 -10.31 -0.52
N SER A 18 -15.24 -9.71 -1.67
CA SER A 18 -14.97 -10.42 -2.91
C SER A 18 -13.46 -10.43 -3.17
N ALA A 19 -12.85 -11.60 -3.09
CA ALA A 19 -11.43 -11.80 -3.34
C ALA A 19 -11.17 -12.12 -4.81
N LYS A 20 -10.25 -11.37 -5.43
CA LYS A 20 -9.83 -11.59 -6.82
C LYS A 20 -8.86 -12.78 -6.89
N TYR A 21 -9.24 -13.82 -7.63
CA TYR A 21 -8.40 -14.99 -7.90
C TYR A 21 -8.48 -15.39 -9.37
N ARG A 22 -7.32 -15.43 -10.05
CA ARG A 22 -7.19 -15.79 -11.48
C ARG A 22 -8.13 -15.02 -12.42
N GLY A 23 -8.45 -13.76 -12.10
CA GLY A 23 -9.34 -12.91 -12.89
C GLY A 23 -10.83 -13.03 -12.56
N ALA A 24 -11.21 -13.95 -11.68
CA ALA A 24 -12.55 -14.06 -11.13
C ALA A 24 -12.61 -13.50 -9.70
N PHE A 25 -13.79 -13.07 -9.28
CA PHE A 25 -14.04 -12.68 -7.89
C PHE A 25 -14.83 -13.79 -7.23
N CYS A 26 -14.35 -14.25 -6.08
CA CYS A 26 -15.05 -15.23 -5.26
C CYS A 26 -15.39 -14.63 -3.90
N GLU A 27 -16.55 -14.99 -3.36
CA GLU A 27 -16.99 -14.53 -2.05
C GLU A 27 -16.11 -15.15 -0.96
N ALA A 28 -15.62 -14.30 -0.07
CA ALA A 28 -14.77 -14.70 1.04
C ALA A 28 -15.08 -13.83 2.26
N SER A 29 -14.81 -14.35 3.45
CA SER A 29 -15.00 -13.62 4.71
C SER A 29 -13.65 -13.34 5.36
N ILE A 30 -13.43 -12.11 5.84
CA ILE A 30 -12.18 -11.75 6.52
C ILE A 30 -12.11 -12.48 7.86
N LYS A 31 -11.09 -13.33 8.03
CA LYS A 31 -10.82 -14.05 9.28
C LYS A 31 -9.77 -13.35 10.13
N THR A 32 -8.71 -12.85 9.50
CA THR A 32 -7.62 -12.19 10.22
C THR A 32 -7.06 -11.02 9.42
N ILE A 33 -6.67 -9.96 10.11
CA ILE A 33 -6.01 -8.81 9.51
C ILE A 33 -4.64 -8.67 10.14
N LYS A 34 -3.60 -8.65 9.31
CA LYS A 34 -2.24 -8.36 9.73
C LYS A 34 -1.82 -7.04 9.12
N LYS A 35 -1.93 -5.98 9.93
CA LYS A 35 -1.42 -4.65 9.57
C LYS A 35 0.10 -4.75 9.47
N LEU A 36 0.64 -4.34 8.33
CA LEU A 36 2.07 -4.40 8.07
C LEU A 36 2.45 -3.22 7.20
N VAL A 37 3.42 -2.44 7.64
CA VAL A 37 3.96 -1.34 6.84
C VAL A 37 5.41 -1.62 6.52
N LYS A 38 5.73 -1.66 5.22
CA LYS A 38 7.11 -1.76 4.75
C LYS A 38 7.70 -0.36 4.63
N CYS A 39 8.71 -0.10 5.45
CA CYS A 39 9.47 1.13 5.47
C CYS A 39 10.74 0.93 4.64
N LYS A 40 10.92 1.75 3.61
CA LYS A 40 12.18 1.86 2.88
C LYS A 40 13.04 2.88 3.61
N ILE A 41 14.17 2.43 4.13
CA ILE A 41 15.10 3.22 4.92
C ILE A 41 16.34 3.47 4.09
N GLN A 42 16.79 4.72 4.07
CA GLN A 42 18.07 5.14 3.53
C GLN A 42 19.05 5.26 4.69
N TYR A 43 20.02 4.35 4.75
CA TYR A 43 21.06 4.35 5.76
C TYR A 43 22.13 5.40 5.45
N LYS A 44 22.88 5.81 6.47
CA LYS A 44 24.01 6.76 6.33
C LYS A 44 25.10 6.30 5.36
N ASN A 45 25.27 4.99 5.18
CA ASN A 45 26.21 4.41 4.22
C ASN A 45 25.70 4.44 2.76
N ASN A 46 24.69 5.27 2.47
CA ASN A 46 24.02 5.40 1.17
C ASN A 46 23.35 4.10 0.65
N THR A 47 23.18 3.09 1.51
CA THR A 47 22.44 1.87 1.18
C THR A 47 20.96 2.03 1.52
N THR A 48 20.08 1.37 0.76
CA THR A 48 18.66 1.29 1.11
C THR A 48 18.32 -0.08 1.67
N GLY A 49 17.53 -0.12 2.74
CA GLY A 49 16.96 -1.32 3.33
C GLY A 49 15.44 -1.26 3.34
N THR A 50 14.79 -2.42 3.28
CA THR A 50 13.35 -2.51 3.54
C THR A 50 13.14 -3.26 4.83
N VAL A 51 12.45 -2.65 5.77
CA VAL A 51 12.13 -3.23 7.07
C VAL A 51 10.64 -3.07 7.34
N ASN A 52 10.10 -3.92 8.21
CA ASN A 52 8.72 -3.81 8.66
C ASN A 52 8.63 -2.82 9.82
N ASP A 53 7.46 -2.22 10.03
CA ASP A 53 7.22 -1.26 11.12
C ASP A 53 7.52 -1.82 12.51
N ASP A 54 7.31 -3.13 12.73
CA ASP A 54 7.68 -3.82 13.97
C ASP A 54 9.16 -3.67 14.35
N GLY A 55 10.04 -3.61 13.34
CA GLY A 55 11.47 -3.43 13.50
C GLY A 55 11.93 -1.98 13.50
N VAL A 56 11.01 -1.01 13.38
CA VAL A 56 11.33 0.42 13.26
C VAL A 56 11.00 1.14 14.56
N LYS A 57 12.00 1.76 15.17
CA LYS A 57 11.85 2.62 16.34
C LYS A 57 11.95 4.09 15.92
N GLY A 58 10.87 4.83 16.14
CA GLY A 58 10.80 6.27 15.90
C GLY A 58 9.51 6.67 15.20
N ALA A 59 9.51 7.86 14.59
CA ALA A 59 8.36 8.36 13.84
C ALA A 59 8.26 7.65 12.47
N LEU A 60 7.19 6.88 12.26
CA LEU A 60 6.87 6.23 10.98
C LEU A 60 6.37 7.26 9.95
N LYS A 61 7.25 8.17 9.55
CA LYS A 61 6.98 9.24 8.59
C LYS A 61 8.14 9.40 7.63
N VAL A 62 7.84 9.50 6.34
CA VAL A 62 8.83 9.79 5.30
C VAL A 62 9.60 11.06 5.64
N GLY A 63 10.92 11.01 5.53
CA GLY A 63 11.86 12.06 5.91
C GLY A 63 12.31 12.03 7.38
N SER A 64 11.73 11.15 8.22
CA SER A 64 12.13 11.04 9.62
C SER A 64 13.31 10.08 9.79
N VAL A 65 14.22 10.44 10.69
CA VAL A 65 15.30 9.58 11.15
C VAL A 65 14.71 8.57 12.13
N VAL A 66 14.92 7.28 11.84
CA VAL A 66 14.45 6.16 12.65
C VAL A 66 15.56 5.16 12.85
N GLU A 67 15.47 4.41 13.94
CA GLU A 67 16.38 3.32 14.24
C GLU A 67 15.71 2.01 13.83
N VAL A 68 16.35 1.23 12.96
CA VAL A 68 15.76 0.00 12.44
C VAL A 68 16.59 -1.22 12.81
N LYS A 69 15.91 -2.24 13.28
CA LYS A 69 16.52 -3.51 13.65
C LYS A 69 16.69 -4.37 12.40
N ASN A 70 17.94 -4.59 12.01
CA ASN A 70 18.27 -5.47 10.91
C ASN A 70 18.09 -6.95 11.32
N SER A 71 18.07 -7.87 10.34
CA SER A 71 17.95 -9.31 10.59
C SER A 71 19.10 -9.89 11.42
N ASP A 72 20.24 -9.20 11.44
CA ASP A 72 21.40 -9.51 12.28
C ASP A 72 21.19 -9.09 13.76
N GLY A 73 20.05 -8.46 14.08
CA GLY A 73 19.75 -7.93 15.41
C GLY A 73 20.37 -6.57 15.70
N GLN A 74 21.23 -6.06 14.82
CA GLN A 74 21.84 -4.73 14.91
C GLN A 74 20.80 -3.63 14.67
N LEU A 75 20.85 -2.61 15.52
CA LEU A 75 20.06 -1.39 15.38
C LEU A 75 20.87 -0.40 14.55
N VAL A 76 20.36 -0.06 13.37
CA VAL A 76 21.00 0.84 12.43
C VAL A 76 20.13 2.07 12.23
N ASP A 77 20.74 3.24 12.26
CA ASP A 77 20.03 4.49 12.01
C ASP A 77 19.86 4.75 10.51
N GLY A 78 18.72 5.29 10.12
CA GLY A 78 18.46 5.69 8.75
C GLY A 78 17.22 6.56 8.60
N VAL A 79 17.00 7.07 7.39
CA VAL A 79 15.89 7.98 7.08
C VAL A 79 14.83 7.24 6.28
N ILE A 80 13.56 7.31 6.69
CA ILE A 80 12.46 6.73 5.92
C ILE A 80 12.33 7.50 4.60
N THR A 81 12.50 6.83 3.46
CA THR A 81 12.32 7.42 2.13
C THR A 81 10.98 7.07 1.50
N LYS A 82 10.41 5.92 1.87
CA LYS A 82 9.10 5.48 1.38
C LYS A 82 8.41 4.60 2.42
N LEU A 83 7.12 4.81 2.60
CA LEU A 83 6.24 3.92 3.37
C LEU A 83 5.33 3.22 2.37
N THR A 84 5.23 1.91 2.46
CA THR A 84 4.37 1.11 1.60
C THR A 84 3.48 0.26 2.49
N ASP A 85 2.17 0.42 2.37
CA ASP A 85 1.23 -0.51 2.99
C ASP A 85 1.48 -1.92 2.42
N ALA A 86 1.78 -2.85 3.31
CA ALA A 86 1.94 -4.26 3.02
C ALA A 86 0.96 -5.09 3.85
N SER A 87 -0.11 -4.45 4.33
CA SER A 87 -1.13 -5.08 5.15
C SER A 87 -1.75 -6.25 4.38
N VAL A 88 -1.89 -7.37 5.07
CA VAL A 88 -2.46 -8.58 4.51
C VAL A 88 -3.71 -8.99 5.27
N TYR A 89 -4.65 -9.51 4.52
CA TYR A 89 -5.96 -9.92 4.98
C TYR A 89 -6.09 -11.41 4.69
N THR A 90 -6.25 -12.20 5.74
CA THR A 90 -6.57 -13.62 5.64
C THR A 90 -8.07 -13.74 5.51
N VAL A 91 -8.53 -14.22 4.36
CA VAL A 91 -9.93 -14.46 4.04
C VAL A 91 -10.19 -15.96 3.90
N VAL A 92 -11.41 -16.38 4.22
CA VAL A 92 -11.90 -17.75 4.08
C VAL A 92 -12.96 -17.80 3.00
N PHE A 93 -12.80 -18.67 2.01
CA PHE A 93 -13.79 -18.92 0.96
C PHE A 93 -14.85 -19.92 1.43
N ASP A 94 -15.97 -19.99 0.71
CA ASP A 94 -17.09 -20.90 0.99
C ASP A 94 -16.67 -22.39 1.02
N ASP A 95 -15.69 -22.78 0.20
CA ASP A 95 -15.13 -24.14 0.15
C ASP A 95 -14.25 -24.48 1.37
N GLY A 96 -14.05 -23.53 2.30
CA GLY A 96 -13.21 -23.67 3.48
C GLY A 96 -11.73 -23.30 3.27
N ASP A 97 -11.34 -22.93 2.06
CA ASP A 97 -9.99 -22.47 1.73
C ASP A 97 -9.65 -21.13 2.38
N GLU A 98 -8.44 -21.03 2.92
CA GLU A 98 -7.92 -19.80 3.51
C GLU A 98 -6.85 -19.18 2.60
N ARG A 99 -6.99 -17.89 2.28
CA ARG A 99 -5.95 -17.16 1.55
C ARG A 99 -5.61 -15.84 2.20
N THR A 100 -4.32 -15.53 2.10
CA THR A 100 -3.78 -14.24 2.51
C THR A 100 -3.62 -13.35 1.27
N LEU A 101 -4.36 -12.25 1.22
CA LEU A 101 -4.43 -11.33 0.10
C LEU A 101 -4.15 -9.88 0.55
N ARG A 102 -3.78 -9.01 -0.39
CA ARG A 102 -3.62 -7.58 -0.12
C ARG A 102 -4.97 -6.87 -0.22
N ARG A 103 -5.08 -5.67 0.38
CA ARG A 103 -6.30 -4.85 0.28
C ARG A 103 -6.74 -4.62 -1.17
N THR A 104 -5.80 -4.40 -2.09
CA THR A 104 -6.07 -4.20 -3.53
C THR A 104 -6.65 -5.43 -4.24
N SER A 105 -6.51 -6.62 -3.65
CA SER A 105 -7.10 -7.86 -4.17
C SER A 105 -8.46 -8.19 -3.54
N LEU A 106 -8.93 -7.38 -2.59
CA LEU A 106 -10.20 -7.53 -1.88
C LEU A 106 -11.12 -6.36 -2.21
N CYS A 107 -12.33 -6.66 -2.67
CA CYS A 107 -13.40 -5.69 -2.88
C CYS A 107 -14.49 -5.89 -1.82
N LEU A 108 -15.17 -4.83 -1.40
CA LEU A 108 -16.33 -4.96 -0.53
C LEU A 108 -17.48 -5.63 -1.30
N LYS A 109 -18.22 -6.53 -0.63
CA LYS A 109 -19.36 -7.24 -1.21
C LYS A 109 -20.44 -6.23 -1.62
N GLY A 110 -20.71 -6.14 -2.92
CA GLY A 110 -21.75 -5.25 -3.48
C GLY A 110 -21.24 -3.99 -4.19
N GLU A 111 -19.95 -3.69 -4.16
CA GLU A 111 -19.38 -2.57 -4.92
C GLU A 111 -18.89 -3.01 -6.31
N ARG A 112 -19.38 -2.33 -7.35
CA ARG A 112 -18.94 -2.48 -8.76
C ARG A 112 -17.60 -1.79 -9.02
N HIS A 113 -16.67 -1.85 -8.07
CA HIS A 113 -15.40 -1.12 -8.11
C HIS A 113 -14.32 -1.95 -8.82
N PHE A 114 -14.46 -2.13 -10.13
CA PHE A 114 -13.27 -2.21 -10.97
C PHE A 114 -12.93 -0.78 -11.35
N ASN A 115 -12.36 -0.01 -10.41
CA ASN A 115 -11.81 1.27 -10.79
C ASN A 115 -10.53 0.98 -11.57
N GLU A 116 -10.58 1.22 -12.88
CA GLU A 116 -9.48 1.21 -13.85
C GLU A 116 -8.41 2.28 -13.51
N SER A 117 -8.16 2.55 -12.22
CA SER A 117 -7.27 3.62 -11.73
C SER A 117 -6.06 3.10 -10.96
N GLU A 118 -5.83 1.78 -10.93
CA GLU A 118 -4.49 1.23 -10.67
C GLU A 118 -3.68 1.09 -11.98
N THR A 119 -3.91 1.95 -12.98
CA THR A 119 -2.87 2.24 -13.97
C THR A 119 -1.92 3.26 -13.36
N LEU A 120 -0.66 2.86 -13.39
CA LEU A 120 0.48 3.46 -12.76
C LEU A 120 0.90 4.75 -13.51
N ASP A 121 0.01 5.74 -13.67
CA ASP A 121 0.26 6.89 -14.55
C ASP A 121 -0.17 8.22 -13.93
N HIS A 122 0.39 8.52 -12.75
CA HIS A 122 0.60 9.92 -12.36
C HIS A 122 2.09 10.17 -12.21
N LEU A 123 2.84 9.88 -13.29
CA LEU A 123 4.04 10.65 -13.55
C LEU A 123 3.54 12.01 -14.04
N PRO A 124 3.89 13.14 -13.41
CA PRO A 124 3.71 14.41 -14.08
C PRO A 124 4.57 14.35 -15.33
N LEU A 125 3.93 14.13 -16.48
CA LEU A 125 4.46 14.61 -17.75
C LEU A 125 4.51 16.12 -17.58
N THR A 126 5.64 16.60 -17.05
CA THR A 126 5.99 18.02 -17.05
C THR A 126 5.74 18.52 -18.46
N ASP A 127 4.70 19.34 -18.59
CA ASP A 127 4.29 20.08 -19.77
C ASP A 127 5.50 20.69 -20.47
N PRO A 128 5.78 20.37 -21.73
CA PRO A 128 6.68 21.16 -22.55
C PRO A 128 5.93 22.34 -23.20
N GLU A 129 5.10 23.07 -22.45
CA GLU A 129 4.61 24.40 -22.85
C GLU A 129 5.46 25.48 -22.18
N ASN A 130 6.73 25.55 -22.59
CA ASN A 130 7.54 26.75 -22.41
C ASN A 130 8.53 26.93 -23.56
N PHE A 131 8.01 26.96 -24.78
CA PHE A 131 8.71 27.63 -25.88
C PHE A 131 8.13 29.04 -26.03
N GLY A 132 8.65 29.94 -25.22
CA GLY A 132 8.57 31.37 -25.49
C GLY A 132 9.44 31.71 -26.69
N THR A 133 8.81 32.24 -27.74
CA THR A 133 9.39 33.28 -28.61
C THR A 133 8.26 34.00 -29.35
N PRO A 134 8.02 35.29 -29.11
CA PRO A 134 7.14 36.08 -29.96
C PRO A 134 7.83 36.34 -31.31
N VAL A 135 7.12 36.05 -32.40
CA VAL A 135 7.57 36.38 -33.76
C VAL A 135 7.39 37.88 -33.96
N VAL A 136 8.50 38.59 -34.12
CA VAL A 136 8.55 39.98 -34.59
C VAL A 136 8.04 40.03 -36.04
N GLN A 137 7.12 40.96 -36.31
CA GLN A 137 6.76 41.40 -37.65
C GLN A 137 7.30 42.80 -37.89
#